data_AF-A0A4U7BFH8-F1
#
_entry.id   AF-A0A4U7BFH8-F1
#
_cell.length_a   1.000
_cell.length_b   1.000
_cell.length_c   1.000
_cell.angle_alpha   90.00
_cell.angle_beta   90.00
_cell.angle_gamma   90.00
#
_symmetry.space_group_name_H-M   'P 1'
#
loop_
_entity.id
_entity.type
_entity.pdbx_description
1 polymer ?
#
loop_
_entity_poly.entity_id
_entity_poly.type
_entity_poly.pdbx_seq_one_letter_code
_entity_poly.pdbx_strand_id
1 'polypeptide(L)'
;MAFMSFEPFFVAQNELIFFHIKELQKKKTSKYCLYKLKDERDELEYIGVLDELFKQNDELILAKRRNKIILFKNFTQNTDNFKEANLRSLLFLILCFVASAVFLVFCFMNDFQMIDIFFFAIFILAFILSLNNFLKIIKQISMLKMTKKEEIQNFIDNSS
;
A
#
# COMPACT_ATOMS: atom_id res chain seq x y z
N MET A 1 14.12 24.80 -0.21
CA MET A 1 13.64 23.40 -0.35
C MET A 1 12.37 23.30 0.46
N ALA A 2 11.23 22.99 -0.15
CA ALA A 2 9.98 22.86 0.58
C ALA A 2 10.13 21.69 1.56
N PHE A 3 9.96 21.93 2.85
CA PHE A 3 9.77 20.88 3.85
C PHE A 3 8.62 20.00 3.36
N MET A 4 8.91 18.82 2.80
CA MET A 4 7.87 17.84 2.50
C MET A 4 7.37 17.31 3.84
N SER A 5 6.11 17.60 4.18
CA SER A 5 5.50 17.03 5.38
C SER A 5 5.26 15.53 5.15
N PHE A 6 5.72 14.67 6.05
CA PHE A 6 5.43 13.23 6.02
C PHE A 6 4.00 12.91 6.51
N GLU A 7 3.15 13.92 6.69
CA GLU A 7 1.75 13.82 7.12
C GLU A 7 0.93 12.74 6.37
N PRO A 8 1.11 12.49 5.06
CA PRO A 8 0.36 11.45 4.37
C PRO A 8 0.59 10.03 4.90
N PHE A 9 1.72 9.75 5.57
CA PHE A 9 1.96 8.47 6.23
C PHE A 9 1.15 8.34 7.52
N PHE A 10 1.19 9.36 8.38
CA PHE A 10 0.40 9.42 9.62
C PHE A 10 -1.11 9.40 9.35
N VAL A 11 -1.58 10.17 8.37
CA VAL A 11 -3.00 10.20 7.96
C VAL A 11 -3.48 8.87 7.37
N ALA A 12 -2.56 8.02 6.90
CA ALA A 12 -2.87 6.66 6.47
C ALA A 12 -2.70 5.61 7.59
N GLN A 13 -2.25 6.02 8.78
CA GLN A 13 -1.82 5.13 9.86
C GLN A 13 -0.73 4.15 9.40
N ASN A 14 0.12 4.61 8.48
CA ASN A 14 1.27 3.86 8.02
C ASN A 14 2.49 4.32 8.80
N GLU A 15 3.18 3.37 9.41
CA GLU A 15 4.48 3.59 10.02
C GLU A 15 5.55 3.53 8.92
N LEU A 16 6.41 4.54 8.91
CA LEU A 16 7.57 4.59 8.05
C LEU A 16 8.78 4.07 8.82
N ILE A 17 9.46 3.05 8.32
CA ILE A 17 10.57 2.41 9.02
C ILE A 17 11.73 2.19 8.06
N PHE A 18 12.95 2.49 8.52
CA PHE A 18 14.17 2.06 7.89
C PHE A 18 14.51 0.66 8.37
N PHE A 19 14.68 -0.28 7.44
CA PHE A 19 14.81 -1.69 7.76
C PHE A 19 15.99 -2.30 7.03
N HIS A 20 16.88 -2.92 7.78
CA HIS A 20 17.99 -3.71 7.25
C HIS A 20 17.67 -5.19 7.40
N ILE A 21 17.61 -5.94 6.29
CA ILE A 21 17.24 -7.36 6.33
C ILE A 21 18.38 -8.17 6.95
N LYS A 22 18.24 -8.55 8.23
CA LYS A 22 19.19 -9.45 8.89
C LYS A 22 18.93 -10.91 8.51
N GLU A 23 17.67 -11.32 8.46
CA GLU A 23 17.27 -12.66 8.11
C GLU A 23 16.05 -12.62 7.16
N LEU A 24 16.09 -13.45 6.12
CA LEU A 24 15.08 -13.49 5.07
C LEU A 24 14.44 -14.87 4.98
N GLN A 25 13.18 -14.97 5.42
CA GLN A 25 12.37 -16.18 5.27
C GLN A 25 11.59 -16.10 3.95
N LYS A 26 11.96 -16.96 2.97
CA LYS A 26 11.26 -17.05 1.68
C LYS A 26 10.29 -18.22 1.67
N LYS A 27 9.04 -17.97 1.30
CA LYS A 27 8.07 -19.03 0.94
C LYS A 27 7.62 -18.83 -0.49
N LYS A 28 7.86 -19.83 -1.34
CA LYS A 28 7.46 -19.78 -2.75
C LYS A 28 5.96 -20.05 -2.88
N THR A 29 5.27 -19.25 -3.70
CA THR A 29 3.87 -19.47 -4.08
C THR A 29 3.70 -19.12 -5.56
N SER A 30 2.73 -19.74 -6.24
CA SER A 30 2.44 -19.48 -7.66
C SER A 30 1.36 -18.42 -7.88
N LYS A 31 0.74 -17.90 -6.81
CA LYS A 31 -0.53 -17.15 -6.92
C LYS A 31 -0.43 -15.65 -6.60
N TYR A 32 0.39 -15.26 -5.62
CA TYR A 32 0.39 -13.88 -5.12
C TYR A 32 1.73 -13.52 -4.46
N CYS A 33 2.03 -12.22 -4.38
CA CYS A 33 3.11 -11.70 -3.56
C CYS A 33 2.54 -11.08 -2.27
N LEU A 34 3.16 -11.38 -1.14
CA LEU A 34 2.79 -10.86 0.16
C LEU A 34 4.03 -10.65 1.03
N TYR A 35 4.08 -9.47 1.63
CA TYR A 35 5.22 -8.94 2.35
C TYR A 35 4.83 -8.73 3.82
N LYS A 36 5.51 -9.40 4.74
CA LYS A 36 5.27 -9.26 6.18
C LYS A 36 6.57 -9.04 6.94
N LEU A 37 6.50 -8.15 7.93
CA LEU A 37 7.49 -8.11 8.98
C LEU A 37 7.05 -9.05 10.10
N LYS A 38 7.96 -9.91 10.54
CA LYS A 38 7.76 -10.71 11.74
C LYS A 38 8.34 -9.88 12.90
N ASP A 39 7.53 -9.64 13.94
CA ASP A 39 7.89 -8.69 14.98
C ASP A 39 9.22 -9.02 15.69
N GLU A 40 9.89 -7.95 16.13
CA GLU A 40 10.98 -7.86 17.11
C GLU A 40 12.37 -8.44 16.77
N ARG A 41 12.60 -9.01 15.58
CA ARG A 41 13.90 -9.66 15.26
C ARG A 41 14.58 -9.28 13.96
N ASP A 42 14.18 -8.17 13.33
CA ASP A 42 14.71 -7.80 12.00
C ASP A 42 14.56 -8.92 10.95
N GLU A 43 13.52 -9.75 11.10
CA GLU A 43 13.17 -10.85 10.18
C GLU A 43 12.13 -10.38 9.16
N LEU A 44 12.46 -10.49 7.86
CA LEU A 44 11.53 -10.26 6.77
C LEU A 44 10.97 -11.60 6.27
N GLU A 45 9.64 -11.77 6.32
CA GLU A 45 8.96 -12.88 5.66
C GLU A 45 8.43 -12.43 4.29
N TYR A 46 8.99 -13.04 3.24
CA TYR A 46 8.57 -12.83 1.87
C TYR A 46 7.88 -14.08 1.34
N ILE A 47 6.60 -13.94 0.99
CA ILE A 47 5.82 -15.00 0.34
C ILE A 47 5.52 -14.52 -1.07
N GLY A 48 6.10 -15.11 -2.10
CA GLY A 48 5.88 -14.60 -3.45
C GLY A 48 6.29 -15.51 -4.59
N VAL A 49 5.98 -15.01 -5.79
CA VAL A 49 6.24 -15.69 -7.07
C VAL A 49 7.64 -15.35 -7.60
N LEU A 50 8.20 -14.20 -7.21
CA LEU A 50 9.47 -13.69 -7.69
C LEU A 50 10.60 -14.10 -6.74
N ASP A 51 11.46 -15.02 -7.17
CA ASP A 51 12.47 -15.63 -6.29
C ASP A 51 13.54 -14.62 -5.77
N GLU A 52 13.62 -13.41 -6.31
CA GLU A 52 14.74 -12.47 -6.08
C GLU A 52 14.37 -11.06 -5.61
N LEU A 53 13.13 -10.81 -5.18
CA LEU A 53 12.73 -9.44 -4.80
C LEU A 53 13.52 -8.85 -3.62
N PHE A 54 14.02 -9.71 -2.74
CA PHE A 54 14.83 -9.36 -1.56
C PHE A 54 16.03 -10.29 -1.42
N LYS A 55 17.12 -9.73 -0.89
CA LYS A 55 18.36 -10.41 -0.50
C LYS A 55 18.72 -10.05 0.93
N GLN A 56 19.47 -10.92 1.59
CA GLN A 56 19.99 -10.65 2.93
C GLN A 56 20.93 -9.43 2.87
N ASN A 57 20.88 -8.58 3.90
CA ASN A 57 21.56 -7.28 3.99
C ASN A 57 21.05 -6.20 3.03
N ASP A 58 19.87 -6.38 2.42
CA ASP A 58 19.23 -5.27 1.71
C ASP A 58 18.82 -4.16 2.68
N GLU A 59 19.02 -2.93 2.24
CA GLU A 59 18.54 -1.74 2.92
C GLU A 59 17.21 -1.29 2.32
N LEU A 60 16.17 -1.29 3.14
CA LEU A 60 14.82 -0.98 2.75
C LEU A 60 14.29 0.24 3.51
N ILE A 61 13.44 1.01 2.85
CA ILE A 61 12.41 1.81 3.55
C ILE A 61 11.07 1.14 3.34
N LEU A 62 10.36 0.94 4.44
CA LEU A 62 9.08 0.29 4.50
C LEU A 62 8.02 1.28 4.97
N ALA A 63 6.90 1.36 4.27
CA ALA A 63 5.67 1.90 4.81
C ALA A 63 4.79 0.71 5.19
N LYS A 64 4.68 0.43 6.49
CA LYS A 64 3.90 -0.70 7.01
C LYS A 64 2.63 -0.21 7.70
N ARG A 65 1.62 -1.07 7.74
CA ARG A 65 0.46 -0.91 8.60
C ARG A 65 0.33 -2.16 9.46
N ARG A 66 0.52 -2.00 10.77
CA ARG A 66 0.77 -3.14 11.68
C ARG A 66 1.96 -3.95 11.15
N ASN A 67 1.76 -5.21 10.77
CA ASN A 67 2.84 -6.11 10.33
C ASN A 67 2.85 -6.32 8.80
N LYS A 68 1.96 -5.64 8.06
CA LYS A 68 1.86 -5.75 6.60
C LYS A 68 2.59 -4.59 5.95
N ILE A 69 3.51 -4.90 5.05
CA ILE A 69 4.20 -3.89 4.23
C ILE A 69 3.24 -3.46 3.12
N ILE A 70 2.94 -2.17 3.07
CA ILE A 70 2.12 -1.55 2.03
C ILE A 70 2.99 -1.05 0.89
N LEU A 71 4.06 -0.31 1.22
CA LEU A 71 5.05 0.17 0.26
C LEU A 71 6.45 -0.22 0.72
N PHE A 72 7.35 -0.51 -0.23
CA PHE A 72 8.77 -0.61 0.03
C PHE A 72 9.58 0.05 -1.08
N LYS A 73 10.77 0.52 -0.71
CA LYS A 73 11.84 0.93 -1.61
C LYS A 73 13.13 0.24 -1.16
N ASN A 74 13.72 -0.56 -2.03
CA ASN A 74 14.99 -1.24 -1.81
C ASN A 74 16.12 -0.42 -2.43
N PHE A 75 17.03 0.07 -1.60
CA PHE A 75 18.16 0.89 -2.05
C PHE A 75 19.28 0.04 -2.64
N THR A 76 19.47 -1.19 -2.14
CA THR A 76 20.54 -2.09 -2.58
C THR A 76 20.25 -2.64 -3.98
N GLN A 77 19.03 -3.10 -4.22
CA GLN A 77 18.64 -3.70 -5.52
C GLN A 77 17.95 -2.72 -6.46
N ASN A 78 17.70 -1.48 -6.03
CA ASN A 78 16.96 -0.47 -6.78
C ASN A 78 15.58 -0.97 -7.27
N THR A 79 14.85 -1.65 -6.39
CA THR A 79 13.51 -2.20 -6.65
C THR A 79 12.48 -1.56 -5.73
N ASP A 80 11.23 -1.50 -6.18
CA ASP A 80 10.09 -1.01 -5.41
C ASP A 80 8.80 -1.75 -5.77
N ASN A 81 7.78 -1.64 -4.93
CA ASN A 81 6.43 -2.12 -5.24
C ASN A 81 5.44 -1.01 -5.59
N PHE A 82 5.91 0.18 -5.98
CA PHE A 82 5.04 1.34 -6.17
C PHE A 82 4.05 1.11 -7.30
N LYS A 83 4.50 0.50 -8.41
CA LYS A 83 3.63 0.17 -9.53
C LYS A 83 2.56 -0.87 -9.13
N GLU A 84 2.96 -1.89 -8.36
CA GLU A 84 2.05 -2.94 -7.87
C GLU A 84 1.00 -2.35 -6.92
N ALA A 85 1.42 -1.56 -5.92
CA ALA A 85 0.53 -0.94 -4.95
C ALA A 85 -0.46 0.03 -5.62
N ASN A 86 0.02 0.85 -6.56
CA ASN A 86 -0.81 1.77 -7.32
C ASN A 86 -1.85 1.01 -8.17
N LEU A 87 -1.42 -0.02 -8.91
CA LEU A 87 -2.30 -0.83 -9.75
C LEU A 87 -3.37 -1.53 -8.92
N ARG A 88 -2.99 -2.16 -7.79
CA ARG A 88 -3.92 -2.85 -6.91
C ARG A 88 -4.99 -1.91 -6.35
N SER A 89 -4.59 -0.71 -5.91
CA SER A 89 -5.53 0.28 -5.40
C SER A 89 -6.43 0.83 -6.51
N LEU A 90 -5.90 1.02 -7.73
CA LEU A 90 -6.67 1.47 -8.89
C LEU A 90 -7.71 0.41 -9.31
N LEU A 91 -7.33 -0.86 -9.37
CA LEU A 91 -8.26 -1.94 -9.73
C LEU A 91 -9.43 -2.04 -8.76
N PHE A 92 -9.16 -1.92 -7.45
CA PHE A 92 -10.22 -1.91 -6.44
C PHE A 92 -11.14 -0.68 -6.57
N LEU A 93 -10.56 0.50 -6.85
CA LEU A 93 -11.33 1.71 -7.11
C LEU A 93 -12.27 1.56 -8.31
N ILE A 94 -11.75 1.04 -9.43
CA ILE A 94 -12.54 0.79 -10.65
C ILE A 94 -13.64 -0.22 -10.37
N LEU A 95 -13.34 -1.30 -9.64
CA LEU A 95 -14.35 -2.30 -9.27
C LEU A 95 -15.51 -1.69 -8.48
N CYS A 96 -15.22 -0.88 -7.45
CA CYS A 96 -16.24 -0.21 -6.66
C CYS A 96 -17.06 0.78 -7.51
N PHE A 97 -16.41 1.52 -8.40
CA PHE A 97 -17.08 2.44 -9.32
C PHE A 97 -18.05 1.70 -10.25
N VAL A 98 -17.58 0.65 -10.93
CA VAL A 98 -18.40 -0.14 -11.86
C VAL A 98 -19.58 -0.77 -11.12
N ALA A 99 -19.34 -1.37 -9.94
CA ALA A 99 -20.41 -1.93 -9.13
C ALA A 99 -21.46 -0.87 -8.74
N SER A 100 -21.02 0.32 -8.31
CA SER A 100 -21.94 1.42 -7.99
C SER A 100 -22.75 1.86 -9.21
N ALA A 101 -22.15 1.94 -10.40
CA ALA A 101 -22.85 2.29 -11.62
C ALA A 101 -23.88 1.23 -12.02
N VAL A 102 -23.54 -0.06 -11.89
CA VAL A 102 -24.46 -1.18 -12.17
C VAL A 102 -25.68 -1.14 -11.25
N PHE A 103 -25.48 -0.99 -9.94
CA PHE A 103 -26.61 -0.92 -9.01
C PHE A 103 -27.42 0.36 -9.16
N LEU A 104 -26.82 1.47 -9.58
CA LEU A 104 -27.57 2.67 -9.94
C LEU A 104 -28.51 2.40 -11.13
N VAL A 105 -28.03 1.70 -12.16
CA VAL A 105 -28.88 1.30 -13.30
C VAL A 105 -29.99 0.37 -12.83
N PHE A 106 -29.71 -0.60 -11.97
CA PHE A 106 -30.74 -1.49 -11.42
C PHE A 106 -31.78 -0.76 -10.58
N CYS A 107 -31.40 0.24 -9.78
CA CYS A 107 -32.37 1.11 -9.10
C CYS A 107 -33.38 1.72 -10.06
N PHE A 108 -32.95 2.18 -11.25
CA PHE A 108 -33.88 2.73 -12.25
C PHE A 108 -34.70 1.66 -12.97
N MET A 109 -34.14 0.46 -13.20
CA MET A 109 -34.85 -0.62 -13.90
C MET A 109 -35.87 -1.35 -13.01
N ASN A 110 -35.64 -1.37 -11.70
CA ASN A 110 -36.45 -2.11 -10.74
C ASN A 110 -37.27 -1.20 -9.83
N ASP A 111 -37.64 0.01 -10.29
CA ASP A 111 -38.45 0.97 -9.53
C ASP A 111 -37.95 1.21 -8.09
N PHE A 112 -36.62 1.36 -7.94
CA PHE A 112 -35.95 1.63 -6.68
C PHE A 112 -36.21 0.57 -5.60
N GLN A 113 -36.16 -0.70 -5.98
CA GLN A 113 -36.15 -1.80 -5.01
C GLN A 113 -35.09 -1.59 -3.92
N MET A 114 -35.47 -1.84 -2.67
CA MET A 114 -34.60 -1.63 -1.50
C MET A 114 -33.26 -2.37 -1.58
N ILE A 115 -33.23 -3.55 -2.21
CA ILE A 115 -32.02 -4.35 -2.37
C ILE A 115 -31.00 -3.61 -3.25
N ASP A 116 -31.44 -3.02 -4.37
CA ASP A 116 -30.57 -2.29 -5.28
C ASP A 116 -30.03 -1.01 -4.65
N ILE A 117 -30.89 -0.28 -3.91
CA ILE A 117 -30.48 0.90 -3.15
C ILE A 117 -29.43 0.53 -2.10
N PHE A 118 -29.63 -0.58 -1.38
CA PHE A 118 -28.71 -1.04 -0.35
C PHE A 118 -27.31 -1.35 -0.94
N PHE A 119 -27.26 -2.09 -2.04
CA PHE A 119 -25.99 -2.38 -2.71
C PHE A 119 -25.36 -1.13 -3.31
N PHE A 120 -26.13 -0.26 -3.96
CA PHE A 120 -25.66 1.03 -4.45
C PHE A 120 -24.99 1.84 -3.33
N ALA A 121 -25.65 1.96 -2.18
CA ALA A 121 -25.15 2.69 -1.02
C ALA A 121 -23.84 2.10 -0.47
N ILE A 122 -23.72 0.78 -0.40
CA ILE A 122 -22.49 0.11 0.05
C ILE A 122 -21.35 0.36 -0.95
N PHE A 123 -21.59 0.17 -2.25
CA PHE A 123 -20.54 0.31 -3.26
C PHE A 123 -20.10 1.77 -3.46
N ILE A 124 -21.00 2.74 -3.36
CA ILE A 124 -20.61 4.16 -3.42
C ILE A 124 -19.79 4.58 -2.20
N LEU A 125 -20.14 4.09 -1.00
CA LEU A 125 -19.36 4.33 0.21
C LEU A 125 -17.99 3.68 0.13
N ALA A 126 -17.92 2.43 -0.35
CA ALA A 126 -16.67 1.73 -0.61
C ALA A 126 -15.80 2.45 -1.66
N PHE A 127 -16.42 3.01 -2.71
CA PHE A 127 -15.75 3.80 -3.73
C PHE A 127 -15.11 5.06 -3.13
N ILE A 128 -15.84 5.83 -2.32
CA ILE A 128 -15.31 7.05 -1.68
C ILE A 128 -14.13 6.72 -0.75
N LEU A 129 -14.25 5.67 0.06
CA LEU A 129 -13.15 5.22 0.93
C LEU A 129 -11.94 4.75 0.12
N SER A 130 -12.18 4.01 -0.97
CA SER A 130 -11.12 3.56 -1.89
C SER A 130 -10.42 4.73 -2.57
N LEU A 131 -11.16 5.76 -3.00
CA LEU A 131 -10.61 6.95 -3.64
C LEU A 131 -9.67 7.70 -2.70
N ASN A 132 -10.10 7.89 -1.45
CA ASN A 132 -9.27 8.52 -0.43
C ASN A 132 -7.98 7.72 -0.18
N ASN A 133 -8.07 6.40 -0.10
CA ASN A 133 -6.89 5.54 0.07
C ASN A 133 -5.95 5.59 -1.15
N PHE A 134 -6.51 5.60 -2.35
CA PHE A 134 -5.74 5.71 -3.60
C PHE A 134 -4.94 7.01 -3.66
N LEU A 135 -5.57 8.14 -3.34
CA LEU A 135 -4.90 9.44 -3.30
C LEU A 135 -3.79 9.48 -2.24
N LYS A 136 -3.99 8.85 -1.07
CA LYS A 136 -2.94 8.72 -0.05
C LYS A 136 -1.76 7.89 -0.56
N ILE A 137 -2.01 6.76 -1.23
CA ILE A 137 -0.96 5.90 -1.81
C ILE A 137 -0.14 6.67 -2.85
N ILE A 138 -0.79 7.42 -3.75
CA ILE A 138 -0.07 8.26 -4.73
C ILE A 138 0.85 9.26 -4.04
N LYS A 139 0.35 9.96 -3.01
CA LYS A 139 1.16 10.94 -2.25
C LYS A 139 2.35 10.28 -1.57
N GLN A 140 2.15 9.14 -0.92
CA GLN A 140 3.22 8.38 -0.26
C GLN A 140 4.28 7.88 -1.26
N ILE A 141 3.86 7.35 -2.40
CA ILE A 141 4.77 6.94 -3.48
C ILE A 141 5.58 8.14 -4.00
N SER A 142 4.93 9.28 -4.22
CA SER A 142 5.59 10.50 -4.69
C SER A 142 6.68 10.94 -3.71
N MET A 143 6.39 10.94 -2.41
CA MET A 143 7.38 11.24 -1.36
C MET A 143 8.55 10.24 -1.41
N LEU A 144 8.28 8.93 -1.37
CA LEU A 144 9.34 7.91 -1.38
C LEU A 144 10.20 7.93 -2.65
N LYS A 145 9.66 8.39 -3.78
CA LYS A 145 10.43 8.58 -5.02
C LYS A 145 11.34 9.81 -4.95
N MET A 146 10.84 10.93 -4.46
CA MET A 146 11.53 12.22 -4.50
C MET A 146 12.52 12.42 -3.35
N THR A 147 12.29 11.79 -2.20
CA THR A 147 13.10 11.99 -1.00
C THR A 147 14.34 11.07 -1.01
N LYS A 148 15.50 11.63 -0.64
CA LYS A 148 16.75 10.87 -0.51
C LYS A 148 16.71 9.98 0.74
N LYS A 149 17.50 8.91 0.73
CA LYS A 149 17.63 7.98 1.87
C LYS A 149 17.94 8.73 3.17
N GLU A 150 18.93 9.62 3.14
CA GLU A 150 19.40 10.41 4.29
C GLU A 150 18.30 11.29 4.90
N GLU A 151 17.49 11.94 4.06
CA GLU A 151 16.39 12.80 4.51
C GLU A 151 15.27 11.99 5.19
N ILE A 152 14.97 10.79 4.68
CA ILE A 152 13.97 9.91 5.30
C ILE A 152 14.50 9.35 6.61
N GLN A 153 15.77 8.97 6.67
CA GLN A 153 16.40 8.43 7.87
C GLN A 153 16.43 9.48 8.99
N ASN A 154 16.87 10.71 8.67
CA ASN A 154 16.80 11.84 9.59
C ASN A 154 15.37 12.11 10.07
N PHE A 155 14.35 11.95 9.21
CA PHE A 155 12.97 12.12 9.63
C PHE A 155 12.54 11.06 10.65
N ILE A 156 12.86 9.79 10.40
CA ILE A 156 12.53 8.68 11.31
C ILE A 156 13.21 8.89 12.66
N ASP A 157 14.52 9.18 12.66
CA ASP A 157 15.31 9.35 13.89
C ASP A 157 14.83 10.52 14.76
N ASN A 158 14.24 11.56 14.15
CA ASN A 158 13.69 12.73 14.86
C ASN A 158 12.20 12.59 15.23
N SER A 159 11.52 11.51 14.81
CA SER A 159 10.08 11.29 15.07
C SER A 159 9.77 10.08 15.95
N SER A 160 10.80 9.27 16.27
CA SER A 160 10.82 8.27 17.34
C SER A 160 11.17 8.86 18.70
#